data_AF-A0AA37F552-F1
#
_entry.id   AF-A0AA37F552-F1
#
_cell.length_a   1.000
_cell.length_b   1.000
_cell.length_c   1.000
_cell.angle_alpha   90.00
_cell.angle_beta   90.00
_cell.angle_gamma   90.00
#
_symmetry.space_group_name_H-M   'P 1'
#
loop_
_entity.id
_entity.type
_entity.pdbx_description
1 polymer ?
#
loop_
_entity_poly.entity_id
_entity_poly.type
_entity_poly.pdbx_seq_one_letter_code
_entity_poly.pdbx_strand_id
1 'polypeptide(L)'
;MHRIHELKVMYFGTPVVLIGSRNEDGTADLAPMSSAWWLGRCCMLGLDDTSQTTANLLRERECVLNLPSSAMADATAFQVEVVRVHVEEELIIPGTDHIDPLKWDPLIMKFCEFFGGAGNLRPSRLAEGWNMPHGLRQPV
;
A
#
# COMPACT_ATOMS: atom_id res chain seq x y z
N MET A 1 8.13 -22.14 26.43
CA MET A 1 9.26 -22.03 25.49
C MET A 1 8.82 -21.13 24.35
N HIS A 2 9.37 -19.91 24.25
CA HIS A 2 9.08 -18.99 23.13
C HIS A 2 10.08 -19.24 22.00
N ARG A 3 9.61 -19.12 20.75
CA ARG A 3 10.47 -19.10 19.55
C ARG A 3 10.20 -17.81 18.79
N ILE A 4 11.27 -17.17 18.36
CA ILE A 4 11.25 -15.92 17.58
C ILE A 4 11.04 -16.29 16.12
N HIS A 5 10.05 -15.68 15.46
CA HIS A 5 9.72 -15.87 14.04
C HIS A 5 9.46 -14.51 13.40
N GLU A 6 9.90 -14.30 12.17
CA GLU A 6 9.50 -13.16 11.35
C GLU A 6 8.16 -13.44 10.67
N LEU A 7 7.14 -12.68 11.04
CA LEU A 7 5.81 -12.77 10.45
C LEU A 7 5.75 -11.86 9.23
N LYS A 8 5.31 -12.41 8.08
CA LYS A 8 5.28 -11.71 6.78
C LYS A 8 4.20 -10.60 6.71
N VAL A 9 3.24 -10.64 7.63
CA VAL A 9 2.17 -9.64 7.80
C VAL A 9 1.84 -9.57 9.29
N MET A 10 1.81 -8.37 9.84
CA MET A 10 1.51 -8.08 11.25
C MET A 10 0.09 -7.49 11.38
N TYR A 11 -0.90 -8.14 10.77
CA TYR A 11 -2.31 -7.72 10.77
C TYR A 11 -3.09 -8.42 11.89
N PHE A 12 -2.96 -7.93 13.12
CA PHE A 12 -3.56 -8.56 14.32
C PHE A 12 -5.07 -8.28 14.52
N GLY A 13 -5.72 -7.70 13.50
CA GLY A 13 -7.14 -7.41 13.51
C GLY A 13 -7.47 -6.06 14.16
N THR A 14 -8.21 -5.24 13.43
CA THR A 14 -8.78 -3.97 13.89
C THR A 14 -10.24 -3.91 13.43
N PRO A 15 -11.12 -3.15 14.12
CA PRO A 15 -12.47 -2.93 13.63
C PRO A 15 -12.43 -2.37 12.21
N VAL A 16 -13.20 -2.96 11.29
CA VAL A 16 -13.41 -2.35 9.97
C VAL A 16 -14.24 -1.09 10.19
N VAL A 17 -13.70 0.05 9.78
CA VAL A 17 -14.39 1.33 9.79
C VAL A 17 -14.68 1.71 8.35
N LEU A 18 -15.88 2.21 8.08
CA LEU A 18 -16.17 2.87 6.81
C LEU A 18 -16.14 4.37 7.03
N ILE A 19 -15.14 5.04 6.46
CA ILE A 19 -15.00 6.49 6.50
C ILE A 19 -15.90 7.06 5.41
N GLY A 20 -16.96 7.73 5.83
CA GLY A 20 -17.78 8.57 4.96
C GLY A 20 -17.19 9.97 4.91
N SER A 21 -16.86 10.45 3.72
CA SER A 21 -16.39 11.82 3.49
C SER A 21 -17.20 12.47 2.36
N ARG A 22 -17.07 13.79 2.20
CA ARG A 22 -17.77 14.54 1.14
C ARG A 22 -16.78 14.94 0.06
N ASN A 23 -17.10 14.67 -1.20
CA ASN A 23 -16.36 15.13 -2.37
C ASN A 23 -16.59 16.63 -2.63
N GLU A 24 -15.77 17.23 -3.48
CA GLU A 24 -15.85 18.67 -3.80
C GLU A 24 -17.19 19.06 -4.45
N ASP A 25 -17.79 18.15 -5.23
CA ASP A 25 -19.11 18.31 -5.86
C ASP A 25 -20.29 18.09 -4.89
N GLY A 26 -20.00 17.83 -3.62
CA GLY A 26 -20.99 17.57 -2.58
C GLY A 26 -21.47 16.12 -2.49
N THR A 27 -21.04 15.22 -3.37
CA THR A 27 -21.36 13.78 -3.32
C THR A 27 -20.63 13.07 -2.16
N ALA A 28 -21.07 11.86 -1.83
CA ALA A 28 -20.45 11.05 -0.78
C ALA A 28 -19.31 10.19 -1.34
N ASP A 29 -18.22 10.11 -0.58
CA ASP A 29 -17.12 9.15 -0.74
C ASP A 29 -17.14 8.18 0.45
N LEU A 30 -16.79 6.91 0.19
CA LEU A 30 -16.79 5.86 1.20
C LEU A 30 -15.54 4.99 1.04
N ALA A 31 -14.69 4.97 2.06
CA ALA A 31 -13.49 4.15 2.06
C ALA A 31 -13.50 3.16 3.24
N PRO A 32 -13.22 1.86 2.99
CA PRO A 32 -12.89 0.95 4.07
C PRO A 32 -11.55 1.34 4.69
N MET A 33 -11.46 1.18 6.01
CA MET A 33 -10.30 1.53 6.81
C MET A 33 -10.12 0.50 7.91
N SER A 34 -8.89 0.09 8.12
CA SER A 34 -8.50 -0.75 9.25
C SER A 34 -7.44 -0.09 10.15
N SER A 35 -6.76 0.97 9.71
CA SER A 35 -5.82 1.74 10.54
C SER A 35 -6.52 2.85 11.33
N ALA A 36 -7.38 2.47 12.28
CA ALA A 36 -8.08 3.38 13.18
C ALA A 36 -7.93 2.98 14.65
N TRP A 37 -7.66 3.94 15.55
CA TRP A 37 -7.68 3.73 17.00
C TRP A 37 -8.19 4.96 17.76
N TRP A 38 -8.72 4.73 18.96
CA TRP A 38 -9.36 5.76 19.77
C TRP A 38 -8.60 6.04 21.05
N LEU A 39 -8.58 7.32 21.43
CA LEU A 39 -8.13 7.82 22.73
C LEU A 39 -9.25 8.69 23.29
N GLY A 40 -10.09 8.10 24.16
CA GLY A 40 -11.29 8.76 24.67
C GLY A 40 -12.26 9.11 23.55
N ARG A 41 -12.53 10.40 23.34
CA ARG A 41 -13.44 10.90 22.29
C ARG A 41 -12.74 11.23 20.97
N CYS A 42 -11.43 11.03 20.89
CA CYS A 42 -10.64 11.31 19.69
C CYS A 42 -10.30 10.00 18.97
N CYS A 43 -10.26 10.04 17.65
CA CYS A 43 -9.81 8.95 16.80
C CYS A 43 -8.61 9.40 15.99
N MET A 44 -7.66 8.50 15.80
CA MET A 44 -6.55 8.64 14.88
C MET A 44 -6.80 7.73 13.68
N LEU A 45 -6.68 8.28 12.47
CA LEU A 45 -6.84 7.58 11.21
C LEU A 45 -5.51 7.62 10.46
N GLY A 46 -4.95 6.45 10.16
CA GLY A 46 -3.80 6.34 9.26
C GLY A 46 -4.28 6.26 7.82
N LEU A 47 -4.10 7.34 7.06
CA LEU A 47 -4.55 7.45 5.67
C LEU A 47 -3.34 7.63 4.73
N ASP A 48 -3.46 7.08 3.52
CA ASP A 48 -2.55 7.41 2.43
C ASP A 48 -2.77 8.87 1.99
N ASP A 49 -1.68 9.62 1.82
CA ASP A 49 -1.73 11.06 1.55
C ASP A 49 -2.19 11.39 0.12
N THR A 50 -2.18 10.41 -0.78
CA THR A 50 -2.69 10.53 -2.15
C THR A 50 -4.15 10.11 -2.31
N SER A 51 -4.76 9.53 -1.26
CA SER A 51 -6.14 9.06 -1.31
C SER A 51 -7.19 10.18 -1.44
N GLN A 52 -8.29 9.86 -2.12
CA GLN A 52 -9.47 10.74 -2.23
C GLN A 52 -10.01 11.13 -0.84
N THR A 53 -10.05 10.16 0.09
CA THR A 53 -10.50 10.39 1.46
C THR A 53 -9.61 11.40 2.19
N THR A 54 -8.28 11.32 2.06
CA THR A 54 -7.37 12.35 2.63
C THR A 54 -7.62 13.73 2.02
N ALA A 55 -7.76 13.82 0.70
CA ALA A 55 -8.07 15.09 0.03
C ALA A 55 -9.39 15.69 0.55
N ASN A 56 -10.41 14.86 0.78
CA ASN A 56 -11.68 15.28 1.35
C ASN A 56 -11.55 15.76 2.81
N LEU A 57 -10.86 15.02 3.68
CA LEU A 57 -10.67 15.42 5.08
C LEU A 57 -9.84 16.69 5.25
N LEU A 58 -8.83 16.92 4.40
CA LEU A 58 -8.04 18.16 4.42
C LEU A 58 -8.90 19.39 4.06
N ARG A 59 -9.88 19.24 3.16
CA ARG A 59 -10.80 20.30 2.72
C ARG A 59 -11.92 20.54 3.73
N GLU A 60 -12.69 19.50 4.05
CA GLU A 60 -13.93 19.61 4.83
C GLU A 60 -13.69 19.61 6.34
N ARG A 61 -12.56 19.05 6.79
CA ARG A 61 -12.20 18.89 8.21
C ARG A 61 -13.21 18.10 9.04
N GLU A 62 -14.08 17.35 8.39
CA GLU A 62 -15.05 16.47 9.01
C GLU A 62 -15.20 15.16 8.23
N CYS A 63 -15.61 14.11 8.92
CA CYS A 63 -15.97 12.82 8.34
C CYS A 63 -16.93 12.08 9.28
N VAL A 64 -17.58 11.02 8.78
CA VAL A 64 -18.39 10.09 9.56
C VAL A 64 -17.67 8.75 9.64
N LEU A 65 -17.50 8.23 10.84
CA LEU A 65 -16.96 6.89 11.06
C LEU A 65 -18.11 5.92 11.31
N ASN A 66 -18.33 5.00 10.37
CA ASN A 66 -19.35 3.96 10.49
C ASN A 66 -18.71 2.66 10.99
N LEU A 67 -19.38 2.01 11.94
CA LEU A 67 -19.01 0.69 12.47
C LEU A 67 -20.01 -0.35 11.94
N PRO A 68 -19.75 -0.97 10.78
CA PRO A 68 -20.67 -1.93 10.18
C PRO A 68 -20.83 -3.17 11.07
N SER A 69 -22.04 -3.72 11.08
CA SER A 69 -22.30 -5.02 11.70
C SER A 69 -21.85 -6.15 10.78
N SER A 70 -21.66 -7.35 11.34
CA SER A 70 -21.28 -8.54 10.55
C SER A 70 -22.29 -8.92 9.47
N ALA A 71 -23.56 -8.50 9.58
CA ALA A 71 -24.57 -8.74 8.55
C ALA A 71 -24.33 -7.94 7.25
N MET A 72 -23.43 -6.95 7.29
CA MET A 72 -23.02 -6.14 6.14
C MET A 72 -21.73 -6.65 5.49
N ALA A 73 -21.23 -7.82 5.89
CA ALA A 73 -19.97 -8.38 5.39
C ALA A 73 -19.98 -8.71 3.88
N ASP A 74 -21.16 -8.92 3.28
CA ASP A 74 -21.33 -9.18 1.85
C ASP A 74 -21.41 -7.89 0.99
N ALA A 75 -21.24 -6.70 1.61
CA ALA A 75 -21.10 -5.45 0.88
C ALA A 75 -19.71 -5.37 0.23
N THR A 76 -19.64 -5.13 -1.08
CA THR A 76 -18.37 -5.23 -1.83
C THR A 76 -17.61 -3.91 -1.91
N ALA A 77 -16.51 -3.82 -1.15
CA ALA A 77 -15.41 -2.88 -1.33
C ALA A 77 -14.12 -3.58 -0.87
N PHE A 78 -13.02 -3.52 -1.64
CA PHE A 78 -11.81 -4.28 -1.32
C PHE A 78 -10.59 -3.38 -1.17
N GLN A 79 -10.15 -3.24 0.08
CA GLN A 79 -8.76 -2.94 0.43
C GLN A 79 -8.07 -4.28 0.72
N VAL A 80 -6.90 -4.54 0.12
CA VAL A 80 -6.19 -5.82 0.25
C VAL A 80 -4.72 -5.62 0.63
N GLU A 81 -4.17 -6.54 1.42
CA GLU A 81 -2.79 -6.54 1.90
C GLU A 81 -1.95 -7.61 1.20
N VAL A 82 -0.70 -7.27 0.86
CA VAL A 82 0.25 -8.19 0.21
C VAL A 82 0.90 -9.10 1.26
N VAL A 83 0.48 -10.37 1.32
CA VAL A 83 0.94 -11.31 2.37
C VAL A 83 2.31 -11.93 2.14
N ARG A 84 2.70 -12.09 0.88
CA ARG A 84 4.00 -12.63 0.46
C ARG A 84 4.36 -12.11 -0.91
N VAL A 85 5.64 -11.80 -1.06
CA VAL A 85 6.29 -11.63 -2.36
C VAL A 85 7.26 -12.79 -2.52
N HIS A 86 7.22 -13.44 -3.68
CA HIS A 86 8.15 -14.52 -4.05
C HIS A 86 9.03 -13.96 -5.16
N VAL A 87 10.34 -13.99 -4.97
CA VAL A 87 11.32 -13.49 -5.92
C VAL A 87 12.41 -14.54 -6.04
N GLU A 88 12.85 -14.82 -7.26
CA GLU A 88 14.00 -15.70 -7.52
C GLU A 88 15.27 -15.06 -6.97
N GLU A 89 16.15 -15.86 -6.36
CA GLU A 89 17.36 -15.35 -5.67
C GLU A 89 18.28 -14.56 -6.61
N GLU A 90 18.37 -14.97 -7.87
CA GLU A 90 19.21 -14.30 -8.87
C GLU A 90 18.75 -12.88 -9.21
N LEU A 91 17.47 -12.58 -8.96
CA LEU A 91 16.84 -11.29 -9.20
C LEU A 91 16.98 -10.33 -8.00
N ILE A 92 17.63 -10.74 -6.92
CA ILE A 92 17.89 -9.91 -5.75
C ILE A 92 19.30 -9.30 -5.83
N ILE A 93 19.42 -8.01 -5.49
CA ILE A 93 20.72 -7.34 -5.41
C ILE A 93 21.50 -7.95 -4.23
N PRO A 94 22.72 -8.51 -4.46
CA PRO A 94 23.45 -9.26 -3.45
C PRO A 94 23.63 -8.49 -2.14
N GLY A 95 23.33 -9.14 -1.02
CA GLY A 95 23.44 -8.55 0.32
C GLY A 95 22.34 -7.56 0.66
N THR A 96 21.25 -7.51 -0.12
CA THR A 96 20.08 -6.66 0.13
C THR A 96 18.78 -7.44 -0.12
N ASP A 97 17.64 -6.88 0.26
CA ASP A 97 16.31 -7.40 -0.09
C ASP A 97 15.68 -6.67 -1.29
N HIS A 98 16.48 -5.92 -2.05
CA HIS A 98 16.00 -5.17 -3.20
C HIS A 98 16.05 -6.02 -4.46
N ILE A 99 14.92 -6.08 -5.18
CA ILE A 99 14.89 -6.64 -6.52
C ILE A 99 15.81 -5.81 -7.43
N ASP A 100 16.68 -6.47 -8.18
CA ASP A 100 17.47 -5.85 -9.23
C ASP A 100 16.54 -5.53 -10.42
N PRO A 101 16.21 -4.25 -10.67
CA PRO A 101 15.25 -3.90 -11.70
C PRO A 101 15.79 -4.14 -13.11
N LEU A 102 17.10 -4.36 -13.27
CA LEU A 102 17.71 -4.68 -14.57
C LEU A 102 17.65 -6.18 -14.88
N LYS A 103 17.72 -7.04 -13.85
CA LYS A 103 17.60 -8.49 -14.03
C LYS A 103 16.15 -8.97 -14.06
N TRP A 104 15.27 -8.32 -13.30
CA TRP A 104 13.87 -8.73 -13.18
C TRP A 104 13.07 -8.60 -14.49
N ASP A 105 13.46 -7.67 -15.37
CA ASP A 105 12.86 -7.38 -16.69
C ASP A 105 11.35 -7.72 -16.76
N PRO A 106 10.49 -6.99 -16.03
CA PRO A 106 9.11 -7.39 -15.84
C PRO A 106 8.34 -7.39 -17.16
N LEU A 107 7.49 -8.41 -17.35
CA LEU A 107 6.55 -8.43 -18.46
C LEU A 107 5.50 -7.33 -18.28
N ILE A 108 5.53 -6.32 -19.14
CA ILE A 108 4.54 -5.24 -19.12
C ILE A 108 3.51 -5.51 -20.20
N MET A 109 2.25 -5.67 -19.79
CA MET A 109 1.14 -5.74 -20.74
C MET A 109 0.68 -4.33 -21.10
N LYS A 110 0.66 -4.02 -22.39
CA LYS A 110 0.22 -2.74 -22.95
C LYS A 110 -0.56 -3.01 -24.25
N PHE A 111 -1.77 -2.44 -24.37
CA PHE A 111 -2.64 -2.67 -25.54
C PHE A 111 -2.89 -4.14 -25.87
N CYS A 112 -3.05 -4.99 -24.85
CA CYS A 112 -3.21 -6.44 -24.98
C CYS A 112 -2.01 -7.18 -25.61
N GLU A 113 -0.85 -6.53 -25.69
CA GLU A 113 0.42 -7.13 -26.10
C GLU A 113 1.42 -7.11 -24.93
N PHE A 114 2.36 -8.06 -24.94
CA PHE A 114 3.37 -8.19 -23.90
C PHE A 114 4.72 -7.62 -24.35
N PHE A 115 5.35 -6.83 -23.48
CA PHE A 115 6.64 -6.16 -23.72
C PHE A 115 7.64 -6.48 -22.60
N GLY A 116 8.94 -6.48 -22.94
CA GLY A 116 10.08 -6.60 -22.02
C GLY A 116 11.32 -5.89 -22.60
N GLY A 117 12.47 -5.97 -21.92
CA GLY A 117 13.75 -5.39 -22.31
C GLY A 117 13.96 -3.93 -21.90
N ALA A 118 13.31 -3.45 -20.83
CA ALA A 118 13.37 -2.04 -20.44
C ALA A 118 14.66 -1.70 -19.66
N GLY A 119 15.42 -0.70 -20.12
CA GLY A 119 16.62 -0.20 -19.45
C GLY A 119 16.36 0.96 -18.47
N ASN A 120 17.22 1.13 -17.47
CA ASN A 120 17.17 2.28 -16.57
C ASN A 120 17.71 3.54 -17.26
N LEU A 121 16.90 4.60 -17.34
CA LEU A 121 17.26 5.85 -18.02
C LEU A 121 17.93 6.89 -17.11
N ARG A 122 17.52 7.00 -15.83
CA ARG A 122 18.07 7.93 -14.82
C ARG A 122 17.53 7.66 -13.39
N PRO A 123 18.22 8.11 -12.32
CA PRO A 123 17.73 8.02 -10.93
C PRO A 123 16.47 8.86 -10.66
N SER A 124 15.70 8.51 -9.61
CA SER A 124 14.51 9.24 -9.16
C SER A 124 14.64 9.69 -7.69
N ARG A 125 13.99 10.80 -7.32
CA ARG A 125 13.95 11.27 -5.91
C ARG A 125 13.21 10.31 -4.98
N LEU A 126 12.27 9.53 -5.52
CA LEU A 126 11.56 8.51 -4.74
C LEU A 126 12.52 7.41 -4.27
N ALA A 127 13.49 7.04 -5.10
CA ALA A 127 14.48 6.03 -4.75
C ALA A 127 15.36 6.43 -3.57
N GLU A 128 15.53 7.73 -3.30
CA GLU A 128 16.21 8.24 -2.11
C GLU A 128 15.40 7.95 -0.84
N GLY A 129 14.08 8.16 -0.87
CA GLY A 129 13.19 7.86 0.25
C GLY A 129 13.12 6.37 0.62
N TRP A 130 13.43 5.49 -0.33
CA TRP A 130 13.47 4.03 -0.14
C TRP A 130 14.89 3.47 0.01
N ASN A 131 15.93 4.32 0.09
CA ASN A 131 17.34 3.91 0.23
C ASN A 131 17.80 2.86 -0.81
N MET A 132 17.37 3.03 -2.07
CA MET A 132 17.68 2.06 -3.12
C MET A 132 19.21 1.89 -3.32
N PRO A 133 19.74 0.65 -3.35
CA PRO A 133 21.18 0.36 -3.38
C PRO A 133 21.75 0.46 -4.80
N HIS A 134 21.66 1.64 -5.41
CA HIS A 134 22.06 1.87 -6.81
C HIS A 134 23.54 1.51 -7.10
N GLY A 135 24.43 1.68 -6.10
CA GLY A 135 25.87 1.41 -6.24
C GLY A 135 26.32 -0.02 -5.97
N LEU A 136 25.43 -0.93 -5.54
CA LEU A 136 25.75 -2.33 -5.25
C LEU A 136 25.39 -3.28 -6.42
N ARG A 137 24.94 -2.73 -7.54
CA ARG A 137 24.58 -3.49 -8.73
C ARG A 137 25.86 -3.96 -9.42
N GLN A 138 25.96 -5.25 -9.71
CA GLN A 138 27.04 -5.75 -10.56
C GLN A 138 26.74 -5.33 -12.02
N PRO A 139 27.72 -4.86 -12.79
CA PRO A 139 27.53 -4.67 -14.23
C PRO A 139 27.28 -6.04 -14.87
N VAL A 140 26.34 -6.07 -15.81
CA VAL A 140 26.02 -7.23 -16.66
C VAL A 140 27.18 -7.53 -17.60
#